data_AF-A0A1F9LQ19-F1
#
_entry.id   AF-A0A1F9LQ19-F1
#
_cell.length_a   1.000
_cell.length_b   1.000
_cell.length_c   1.000
_cell.angle_alpha   90.00
_cell.angle_beta   90.00
_cell.angle_gamma   90.00
#
_symmetry.space_group_name_H-M   'P 1'
#
loop_
_entity.id
_entity.type
_entity.pdbx_description
1 polymer ?
#
loop_
_entity_poly.entity_id
_entity_poly.type
_entity_poly.pdbx_seq_one_letter_code
_entity_poly.pdbx_strand_id
1 'polypeptide(L)'
;MSQRRKEAASRARRAVADVAGQLAALREMTVGQLCERYREVFGDPTRSRNKDHLHKKIAWRIQELAEGGLSDHARARIAELAPGAPVRWRSSNGGGAARQAPEPDQMKDRDPCLPLPGTVLTREHQGAEHRVTVLEDGFEYRGARYRSLSKIAQEITGTRWNGYLFFRLKNRARERGAGGEA
;
A
#
# COMPACT_ATOMS: atom_id res chain seq x y z
N MET A 1 49.98 10.50 -17.96
CA MET A 1 48.93 9.62 -17.40
C MET A 1 48.05 10.30 -16.33
N SER A 2 48.56 11.24 -15.51
CA SER A 2 47.81 11.85 -14.38
C SER A 2 46.75 12.89 -14.76
N GLN A 3 46.98 13.69 -15.82
CA GLN A 3 46.11 14.83 -16.16
C GLN A 3 44.75 14.42 -16.79
N ARG A 4 44.74 13.44 -17.72
CA ARG A 4 43.51 12.97 -18.37
C ARG A 4 42.49 12.34 -17.41
N ARG A 5 42.96 11.68 -16.35
CA ARG A 5 42.09 11.12 -15.29
C ARG A 5 41.47 12.22 -14.43
N LYS A 6 42.22 13.29 -14.11
CA LYS A 6 41.71 14.45 -13.37
C LYS A 6 40.64 15.22 -14.16
N GLU A 7 40.84 15.38 -15.47
CA GLU A 7 39.88 16.06 -16.37
C GLU A 7 38.58 15.27 -16.55
N ALA A 8 38.64 13.94 -16.69
CA ALA A 8 37.46 13.09 -16.75
C ALA A 8 36.64 13.13 -15.45
N ALA A 9 37.30 13.09 -14.29
CA ALA A 9 36.64 13.21 -12.99
C ALA A 9 36.00 14.60 -12.77
N SER A 10 36.65 15.68 -13.27
CA SER A 10 36.08 17.04 -13.22
C SER A 10 34.84 17.18 -14.09
N ARG A 11 34.85 16.63 -15.31
CA ARG A 11 33.65 16.61 -16.19
C ARG A 11 32.50 15.80 -15.59
N ALA A 12 32.80 14.63 -15.01
CA ALA A 12 31.80 13.82 -14.32
C ALA A 12 31.21 14.56 -13.11
N ARG A 13 32.05 15.22 -12.29
CA ARG A 13 31.59 16.06 -11.17
C ARG A 13 30.72 17.23 -11.63
N ARG A 14 31.05 17.87 -12.76
CA ARG A 14 30.25 18.96 -13.33
C ARG A 14 28.89 18.48 -13.85
N ALA A 15 28.85 17.31 -14.52
CA ALA A 15 27.60 16.69 -14.96
C ALA A 15 26.72 16.26 -13.77
N VAL A 16 27.31 15.67 -12.73
CA VAL A 16 26.59 15.33 -11.48
C VAL A 16 26.10 16.59 -10.75
N ALA A 17 26.88 17.67 -10.75
CA ALA A 17 26.46 18.96 -10.17
C ALA A 17 25.30 19.59 -10.96
N ASP A 18 25.27 19.45 -12.28
CA ASP A 18 24.14 19.84 -13.13
C ASP A 18 22.88 19.03 -12.79
N VAL A 19 23.01 17.70 -12.65
CA VAL A 19 21.91 16.84 -12.20
C VAL A 19 21.41 17.24 -10.81
N ALA A 20 22.31 17.41 -9.83
CA ALA A 20 21.95 17.78 -8.46
C ALA A 20 21.23 19.14 -8.40
N GLY A 21 21.66 20.12 -9.19
CA GLY A 21 21.01 21.41 -9.31
C GLY A 21 19.61 21.30 -9.91
N GLN A 22 19.45 20.49 -10.96
CA GLN A 22 18.14 20.23 -11.55
C GLN A 22 17.19 19.53 -10.58
N LEU A 23 17.70 18.55 -9.80
CA LEU A 23 16.91 17.86 -8.77
C LEU A 23 16.47 18.80 -7.65
N ALA A 24 17.34 19.73 -7.22
CA ALA A 24 16.97 20.75 -6.25
C ALA A 24 15.86 21.66 -6.78
N ALA A 25 15.97 22.12 -8.03
CA ALA A 25 14.95 22.94 -8.67
C ALA A 25 13.59 22.24 -8.77
N LEU A 26 13.56 20.92 -9.03
CA LEU A 26 12.32 20.14 -9.07
C LEU A 26 11.54 20.11 -7.74
N ARG A 27 12.20 20.36 -6.59
CA ARG A 27 11.50 20.37 -5.28
C ARG A 27 10.64 21.61 -5.11
N GLU A 28 11.14 22.74 -5.62
CA GLU A 28 10.51 24.05 -5.49
C GLU A 28 9.42 24.29 -6.55
N MET A 29 9.43 23.53 -7.64
CA MET A 29 8.42 23.66 -8.70
C MET A 29 7.00 23.35 -8.20
N THR A 30 6.05 24.09 -8.77
CA THR A 30 4.61 23.84 -8.63
C THR A 30 4.18 22.64 -9.47
N VAL A 31 2.98 22.10 -9.21
CA VAL A 31 2.44 20.97 -10.00
C VAL A 31 2.30 21.33 -11.48
N GLY A 32 1.91 22.57 -11.81
CA GLY A 32 1.82 23.02 -13.21
C GLY A 32 3.18 23.00 -13.91
N GLN A 33 4.21 23.54 -13.26
CA GLN A 33 5.59 23.52 -13.77
C GLN A 33 6.14 22.10 -13.88
N LEU A 34 5.82 21.21 -12.93
CA LEU A 34 6.20 19.80 -13.02
C LEU A 34 5.52 19.08 -14.19
N CYS A 35 4.27 19.40 -14.51
CA CYS A 35 3.60 18.84 -15.69
C CYS A 35 4.27 19.31 -16.99
N GLU A 36 4.67 20.57 -17.06
CA GLU A 36 5.40 21.11 -18.22
C GLU A 36 6.78 20.46 -18.35
N ARG A 37 7.54 20.40 -17.25
CA ARG A 37 8.85 19.74 -17.22
C ARG A 37 8.76 18.25 -17.54
N TYR A 38 7.68 17.58 -17.11
CA TYR A 38 7.41 16.21 -17.50
C TYR A 38 7.26 16.07 -19.01
N ARG A 39 6.48 16.95 -19.65
CA ARG A 39 6.29 16.95 -21.10
C ARG A 39 7.60 17.20 -21.85
N GLU A 40 8.45 18.11 -21.37
CA GLU A 40 9.77 18.36 -21.96
C GLU A 40 10.66 17.11 -21.93
N VAL A 41 10.66 16.39 -20.81
CA VAL A 41 11.60 15.31 -20.54
C VAL A 41 11.12 13.96 -21.10
N PHE A 42 9.80 13.75 -21.22
CA PHE A 42 9.20 12.52 -21.73
C PHE A 42 8.53 12.66 -23.11
N GLY A 43 8.30 13.88 -23.61
CA GLY A 43 7.59 14.15 -24.86
C GLY A 43 6.06 14.16 -24.74
N ASP A 44 5.50 13.46 -23.75
CA ASP A 44 4.05 13.31 -23.57
C ASP A 44 3.50 14.05 -22.34
N PRO A 45 2.26 14.55 -22.38
CA PRO A 45 1.61 15.13 -21.22
C PRO A 45 1.25 14.06 -20.17
N THR A 46 1.38 14.42 -18.89
CA THR A 46 0.93 13.58 -17.78
C THR A 46 -0.53 13.85 -17.41
N ARG A 47 -1.27 12.78 -17.06
CA ARG A 47 -2.60 12.90 -16.44
C ARG A 47 -2.55 13.05 -14.92
N SER A 48 -1.41 12.75 -14.30
CA SER A 48 -1.25 12.79 -12.85
C SER A 48 -0.96 14.21 -12.37
N ARG A 49 -1.62 14.62 -11.29
CA ARG A 49 -1.37 15.90 -10.59
C ARG A 49 -0.65 15.70 -9.24
N ASN A 50 -0.18 14.48 -8.97
CA ASN A 50 0.52 14.16 -7.73
C ASN A 50 1.97 14.69 -7.79
N LYS A 51 2.28 15.70 -6.98
CA LYS A 51 3.58 16.38 -6.94
C LYS A 51 4.74 15.39 -6.72
N ASP A 52 4.64 14.53 -5.71
CA ASP A 52 5.72 13.60 -5.35
C ASP A 52 5.98 12.57 -6.44
N HIS A 53 4.91 12.10 -7.10
CA HIS A 53 5.05 11.18 -8.23
C HIS A 53 5.77 11.83 -9.40
N LEU A 54 5.36 13.05 -9.78
CA LEU A 54 5.98 13.79 -10.87
C LEU A 54 7.45 14.10 -10.57
N HIS A 55 7.73 14.57 -9.34
CA HIS A 55 9.09 14.83 -8.88
C HIS A 55 9.98 13.59 -9.07
N LYS A 56 9.59 12.44 -8.50
CA LYS A 56 10.40 11.21 -8.57
C LYS A 56 10.61 10.75 -10.01
N LYS A 57 9.57 10.84 -10.85
CA LYS A 57 9.61 10.36 -12.23
C LYS A 57 10.49 11.24 -13.12
N ILE A 58 10.40 12.56 -12.97
CA ILE A 58 11.24 13.52 -13.70
C ILE A 58 12.69 13.41 -13.21
N ALA A 59 12.91 13.33 -11.90
CA ALA A 59 14.22 13.15 -11.30
C ALA A 59 14.95 11.93 -11.86
N TRP A 60 14.28 10.77 -11.88
CA TRP A 60 14.83 9.54 -12.44
C TRP A 60 15.22 9.70 -13.92
N ARG A 61 14.38 10.37 -14.72
CA ARG A 61 14.65 10.56 -16.14
C ARG A 61 15.81 11.54 -16.40
N ILE A 62 15.96 12.58 -15.58
CA ILE A 62 17.13 13.47 -15.63
C ILE A 62 18.41 12.69 -15.33
N GLN A 63 18.39 11.83 -14.31
CA GLN A 63 19.52 10.96 -13.98
C GLN A 63 19.84 9.99 -15.13
N GLU A 64 18.82 9.37 -15.71
CA GLU A 64 18.97 8.44 -16.84
C GLU A 64 19.60 9.12 -18.07
N LEU A 65 19.20 10.36 -18.37
CA LEU A 65 19.76 11.15 -19.48
C LEU A 65 21.24 11.53 -19.24
N ALA A 66 21.63 11.76 -17.97
CA ALA A 66 22.99 12.18 -17.62
C ALA A 66 23.97 11.01 -17.46
N GLU A 67 23.53 9.92 -16.83
CA GLU A 67 24.37 8.78 -16.47
C GLU A 67 24.27 7.63 -17.49
N GLY A 68 23.28 7.69 -18.39
CA GLY A 68 22.88 6.56 -19.21
C GLY A 68 21.93 5.65 -18.42
N GLY A 69 20.97 5.05 -19.14
CA GLY A 69 20.05 4.09 -18.54
C GLY A 69 20.72 2.78 -18.13
N LEU A 70 19.90 1.75 -17.92
CA LEU A 70 20.40 0.40 -17.62
C LEU A 70 21.45 -0.03 -18.67
N SER A 71 22.56 -0.60 -18.23
CA SER A 71 23.55 -1.17 -19.15
C SER A 71 22.98 -2.39 -19.89
N ASP A 72 23.56 -2.76 -21.03
CA ASP A 72 23.17 -3.97 -21.76
C ASP A 72 23.27 -5.22 -20.88
N HIS A 73 24.34 -5.29 -20.08
CA HIS A 73 24.52 -6.36 -19.09
C HIS A 73 23.42 -6.35 -18.03
N ALA A 74 23.02 -5.18 -17.51
CA ALA A 74 21.93 -5.09 -16.55
C ALA A 74 20.59 -5.50 -17.16
N ARG A 75 20.30 -5.10 -18.41
CA ARG A 75 19.10 -5.54 -19.15
C ARG A 75 19.10 -7.05 -19.38
N ALA A 76 20.22 -7.62 -19.82
CA ALA A 76 20.37 -9.06 -20.02
C ALA A 76 20.14 -9.83 -18.71
N ARG A 77 20.71 -9.36 -17.60
CA ARG A 77 20.50 -9.96 -16.29
C ARG A 77 19.05 -9.85 -15.81
N ILE A 78 18.38 -8.72 -16.06
CA ILE A 78 16.94 -8.56 -15.77
C ILE A 78 16.12 -9.57 -16.60
N ALA A 79 16.43 -9.73 -17.88
CA ALA A 79 15.72 -10.67 -18.75
C ALA A 79 15.94 -12.14 -18.33
N GLU A 80 17.15 -12.50 -17.90
CA GLU A 80 17.47 -13.81 -17.35
C GLU A 80 16.70 -14.11 -16.06
N LEU A 81 16.55 -13.12 -15.17
CA LEU A 81 15.87 -13.26 -13.88
C LEU A 81 14.34 -13.11 -13.96
N ALA A 82 13.81 -12.49 -15.02
CA ALA A 82 12.39 -12.22 -15.18
C ALA A 82 11.49 -13.46 -15.09
N PRO A 83 11.84 -14.64 -15.65
CA PRO A 83 11.01 -15.84 -15.55
C PRO A 83 10.81 -16.36 -14.12
N GLY A 84 11.80 -16.14 -13.24
CA GLY A 84 11.75 -16.53 -11.83
C GLY A 84 11.29 -15.42 -10.90
N ALA A 85 11.02 -14.22 -11.43
CA ALA A 85 10.63 -13.08 -10.62
C ALA A 85 9.15 -13.23 -10.19
N PRO A 86 8.82 -12.92 -8.92
CA PRO A 86 7.43 -12.91 -8.50
C PRO A 86 6.64 -11.87 -9.30
N VAL A 87 5.50 -12.28 -9.87
CA VAL A 87 4.56 -11.40 -10.62
C VAL A 87 4.15 -10.15 -9.83
N ARG A 88 4.31 -10.19 -8.50
CA ARG A 88 4.08 -9.06 -7.61
C ARG A 88 5.33 -8.76 -6.78
N TRP A 89 6.12 -7.80 -7.25
CA TRP A 89 7.14 -7.15 -6.43
C TRP A 89 6.47 -6.23 -5.40
N ARG A 90 5.88 -6.81 -4.35
CA ARG A 90 5.71 -6.09 -3.10
C ARG A 90 6.94 -6.39 -2.28
N SER A 91 7.76 -5.37 -2.08
CA SER A 91 8.64 -5.34 -0.92
C SER A 91 7.80 -5.75 0.27
N SER A 92 8.18 -6.84 0.93
CA SER A 92 7.72 -7.23 2.25
C SER A 92 8.20 -6.21 3.29
N ASN A 93 7.94 -4.91 3.04
CA ASN A 93 8.00 -3.91 4.09
C ASN A 93 6.79 -4.20 4.99
N GLY A 94 7.08 -4.97 6.04
CA GLY A 94 6.29 -5.20 7.26
C GLY A 94 4.78 -4.98 7.17
N GLY A 95 4.02 -6.07 7.23
CA GLY A 95 2.64 -6.05 7.70
C GLY A 95 1.56 -6.51 6.72
N GLY A 96 1.92 -6.94 5.51
CA GLY A 96 0.98 -7.59 4.60
C GLY A 96 1.37 -9.04 4.42
N ALA A 97 0.86 -9.94 5.28
CA ALA A 97 0.87 -11.36 5.00
C ALA A 97 0.48 -11.57 3.54
N ALA A 98 1.30 -12.31 2.79
CA ALA A 98 1.01 -12.71 1.43
C ALA A 98 -0.46 -13.12 1.40
N ARG A 99 -1.28 -12.41 0.63
CA ARG A 99 -2.67 -12.82 0.42
C ARG A 99 -2.60 -14.02 -0.53
N GLN A 100 -2.17 -15.15 0.02
CA GLN A 100 -2.48 -16.46 -0.50
C GLN A 100 -3.99 -16.44 -0.73
N ALA A 101 -4.41 -16.89 -1.90
CA ALA A 101 -5.82 -17.24 -2.08
C ALA A 101 -6.18 -18.13 -0.89
N PRO A 102 -7.27 -17.86 -0.15
CA PRO A 102 -7.59 -18.68 1.00
C PRO A 102 -7.82 -20.10 0.48
N GLU A 103 -6.94 -21.01 0.85
CA GLU A 103 -7.27 -22.42 0.83
C GLU A 103 -8.55 -22.58 1.68
N PRO A 104 -9.60 -23.23 1.16
CA PRO A 104 -10.74 -23.53 1.99
C PRO A 104 -10.27 -24.52 3.05
N ASP A 105 -10.71 -24.29 4.28
CA ASP A 105 -10.64 -25.24 5.39
C ASP A 105 -9.39 -25.17 6.30
N GLN A 106 -9.24 -24.05 7.01
CA GLN A 106 -8.70 -24.09 8.39
C GLN A 106 -9.50 -23.13 9.27
N MET A 107 -10.26 -23.71 10.19
CA MET A 107 -11.09 -23.04 11.18
C MET A 107 -10.17 -22.24 12.11
N LYS A 108 -10.11 -20.92 11.90
CA LYS A 108 -9.22 -20.04 12.65
C LYS A 108 -9.63 -20.01 14.11
N ASP A 109 -8.63 -20.07 14.98
CA ASP A 109 -8.74 -19.80 16.42
C ASP A 109 -9.58 -18.54 16.66
N ARG A 110 -10.42 -18.55 17.71
CA ARG A 110 -11.45 -17.50 17.90
C ARG A 110 -10.77 -16.15 18.07
N ASP A 111 -11.20 -15.16 17.28
CA ASP A 111 -10.65 -13.80 17.38
C ASP A 111 -10.88 -13.27 18.81
N PRO A 112 -9.82 -12.89 19.56
CA PRO A 112 -9.93 -12.43 20.95
C PRO A 112 -10.79 -11.18 21.14
N CYS A 113 -11.10 -10.48 20.05
CA CYS A 113 -11.93 -9.28 20.03
C CYS A 113 -13.44 -9.59 19.94
N LEU A 114 -13.82 -10.85 19.73
CA LEU A 114 -15.22 -11.27 19.70
C LEU A 114 -15.77 -11.47 21.11
N PRO A 115 -16.99 -10.99 21.40
CA PRO A 115 -17.65 -11.29 22.67
C PRO A 115 -18.04 -12.78 22.73
N LEU A 116 -18.45 -13.23 23.92
CA LEU A 116 -18.85 -14.60 24.16
C LEU A 116 -19.94 -15.04 23.15
N PRO A 117 -19.92 -16.30 22.70
CA PRO A 117 -21.02 -16.86 21.90
C PRO A 117 -22.34 -16.71 22.67
N GLY A 118 -23.41 -16.38 21.95
CA GLY A 118 -24.70 -15.98 22.48
C GLY A 118 -24.89 -14.45 22.58
N THR A 119 -23.81 -13.66 22.45
CA THR A 119 -23.94 -12.19 22.46
C THR A 119 -24.63 -11.69 21.19
N VAL A 120 -25.63 -10.83 21.35
CA VAL A 120 -26.31 -10.16 20.23
C VAL A 120 -25.68 -8.78 19.98
N LEU A 121 -25.11 -8.60 18.80
CA LEU A 121 -24.61 -7.32 18.31
C LEU A 121 -25.72 -6.58 17.57
N THR A 122 -26.04 -5.38 18.05
CA THR A 122 -27.08 -4.54 17.45
C THR A 122 -26.46 -3.36 16.72
N ARG A 123 -26.89 -3.11 15.48
CA ARG A 123 -26.44 -1.98 14.67
C ARG A 123 -27.58 -1.36 13.89
N GLU A 124 -27.76 -0.05 14.02
CA GLU A 124 -28.65 0.71 13.16
C GLU A 124 -27.92 1.14 11.86
N HIS A 125 -28.55 0.87 10.71
CA HIS A 125 -28.08 1.33 9.40
C HIS A 125 -29.26 1.60 8.48
N GLN A 126 -29.28 2.75 7.81
CA GLN A 126 -30.37 3.18 6.91
C GLN A 126 -31.77 3.09 7.55
N GLY A 127 -31.88 3.43 8.84
CA GLY A 127 -33.14 3.38 9.58
C GLY A 127 -33.64 1.97 9.95
N ALA A 128 -32.85 0.93 9.64
CA ALA A 128 -33.15 -0.44 10.04
C ALA A 128 -32.21 -0.90 11.17
N GLU A 129 -32.78 -1.57 12.17
CA GLU A 129 -32.01 -2.24 13.21
C GLU A 129 -31.57 -3.63 12.74
N HIS A 130 -30.27 -3.90 12.81
CA HIS A 130 -29.65 -5.15 12.43
C HIS A 130 -29.11 -5.86 13.68
N ARG A 131 -29.70 -7.02 14.01
CA ARG A 131 -29.27 -7.86 15.13
C ARG A 131 -28.49 -9.07 14.61
N VAL A 132 -27.28 -9.25 15.13
CA VAL A 132 -26.37 -10.35 14.76
C VAL A 132 -26.01 -11.14 16.01
N THR A 133 -26.33 -12.42 16.03
CA THR A 133 -25.97 -13.31 17.13
C THR A 133 -24.59 -13.89 16.89
N VAL A 134 -23.68 -13.75 17.85
CA VAL A 134 -22.36 -14.41 17.80
C VAL A 134 -22.55 -15.88 18.17
N LEU A 135 -22.11 -16.80 17.32
CA LEU A 135 -22.13 -18.25 17.57
C LEU A 135 -20.72 -18.73 17.95
N GLU A 136 -20.60 -20.01 18.31
CA GLU A 136 -19.29 -20.62 18.57
C GLU A 136 -18.38 -20.57 17.34
N ASP A 137 -18.95 -20.94 16.20
CA ASP A 137 -18.24 -21.13 14.93
C ASP A 137 -18.62 -20.09 13.85
N GLY A 138 -19.18 -18.95 14.23
CA GLY A 138 -19.57 -17.90 13.30
C GLY A 138 -20.60 -16.90 13.82
N PHE A 139 -21.49 -16.45 12.95
CA PHE A 139 -22.49 -15.42 13.24
C PHE A 139 -23.83 -15.79 12.60
N GLU A 140 -24.93 -15.41 13.24
CA GLU A 140 -26.26 -15.53 12.66
C GLU A 140 -26.87 -14.15 12.45
N TYR A 141 -27.44 -13.93 11.27
CA TYR A 141 -28.11 -12.69 10.91
C TYR A 141 -29.34 -13.00 10.06
N ARG A 142 -30.51 -12.55 10.52
CA ARG A 142 -31.83 -12.82 9.89
C ARG A 142 -32.09 -14.31 9.61
N GLY A 143 -31.67 -15.19 10.52
CA GLY A 143 -31.82 -16.64 10.38
C GLY A 143 -30.82 -17.32 9.43
N ALA A 144 -29.91 -16.57 8.81
CA ALA A 144 -28.84 -17.12 7.99
C ALA A 144 -27.50 -17.12 8.75
N ARG A 145 -26.72 -18.19 8.58
CA ARG A 145 -25.40 -18.32 9.19
C ARG A 145 -24.31 -17.72 8.29
N TYR A 146 -23.43 -16.93 8.87
CA TYR A 146 -22.31 -16.26 8.23
C TYR A 146 -21.00 -16.58 8.94
N ARG A 147 -19.91 -16.69 8.16
CA ARG A 147 -18.56 -16.99 8.67
C ARG A 147 -17.78 -15.74 9.12
N SER A 148 -18.25 -14.52 8.82
CA SER A 148 -17.58 -13.28 9.25
C SER A 148 -18.52 -12.07 9.36
N LEU A 149 -18.24 -11.17 10.31
CA LEU A 149 -18.94 -9.89 10.45
C LEU A 149 -18.78 -8.98 9.24
N SER A 150 -17.64 -9.03 8.55
CA SER A 150 -17.43 -8.22 7.34
C SER A 150 -18.35 -8.65 6.20
N LYS A 151 -18.70 -9.94 6.12
CA LYS A 151 -19.68 -10.43 5.14
C LYS A 151 -21.08 -9.91 5.47
N ILE A 152 -21.47 -9.91 6.74
CA ILE A 152 -22.74 -9.32 7.19
C ILE A 152 -22.76 -7.81 6.95
N ALA A 153 -21.68 -7.10 7.27
CA ALA A 153 -21.57 -5.66 7.02
C ALA A 153 -21.67 -5.33 5.52
N GLN A 154 -21.09 -6.18 4.65
CA GLN A 154 -21.28 -6.04 3.21
C GLN A 154 -22.73 -6.31 2.78
N GLU A 155 -23.39 -7.31 3.34
CA GLU A 155 -24.81 -7.60 3.09
C GLU A 155 -25.72 -6.42 3.49
N ILE A 156 -25.39 -5.74 4.59
CA ILE A 156 -26.14 -4.59 5.10
C ILE A 156 -25.85 -3.32 4.30
N THR A 157 -24.58 -3.04 3.98
CA THR A 157 -24.16 -1.76 3.39
C THR A 157 -24.02 -1.79 1.86
N GLY A 158 -24.08 -2.97 1.24
CA GLY A 158 -23.82 -3.19 -0.19
C GLY A 158 -22.36 -3.02 -0.63
N THR A 159 -21.51 -2.43 0.24
CA THR A 159 -20.09 -2.16 -0.02
C THR A 159 -19.22 -2.92 0.98
N ARG A 160 -17.97 -3.23 0.63
CA ARG A 160 -17.05 -3.86 1.58
C ARG A 160 -16.75 -2.92 2.76
N TRP A 161 -17.11 -3.37 3.96
CA TRP A 161 -16.83 -2.70 5.24
C TRP A 161 -16.01 -3.60 6.17
N ASN A 162 -15.24 -3.00 7.08
CA ASN A 162 -14.66 -3.74 8.20
C ASN A 162 -15.77 -4.06 9.20
N GLY A 163 -16.12 -5.36 9.33
CA GLY A 163 -17.20 -5.82 10.19
C GLY A 163 -17.02 -5.45 11.66
N TYR A 164 -15.81 -5.56 12.21
CA TYR A 164 -15.55 -5.19 13.61
C TYR A 164 -15.84 -3.72 13.86
N LEU A 165 -15.40 -2.83 12.97
CA LEU A 165 -15.68 -1.40 13.07
C LEU A 165 -17.16 -1.09 12.85
N PHE A 166 -17.81 -1.79 11.91
CA PHE A 166 -19.23 -1.62 11.63
C PHE A 166 -20.09 -1.93 12.86
N PHE A 167 -19.77 -3.00 13.58
CA PHE A 167 -20.44 -3.40 14.83
C PHE A 167 -19.80 -2.78 16.09
N ARG A 168 -18.90 -1.79 15.93
CA ARG A 168 -18.24 -1.07 17.03
C ARG A 168 -17.49 -1.97 18.03
N LEU A 169 -17.02 -3.14 17.58
CA LEU A 169 -16.12 -4.00 18.34
C LEU A 169 -14.72 -3.37 18.32
N LYS A 170 -14.36 -2.65 19.38
CA LYS A 170 -13.01 -2.10 19.56
C LYS A 170 -12.03 -3.24 19.88
N ASN A 171 -10.86 -3.22 19.25
CA ASN A 171 -9.70 -4.04 19.63
C ASN A 171 -9.40 -3.84 21.14
N ARG A 172 -9.83 -4.77 22.00
CA ARG A 172 -9.34 -4.84 23.39
C ARG A 172 -7.92 -5.43 23.37
N ALA A 173 -6.96 -4.61 22.96
CA ALA A 173 -5.53 -4.87 23.18
C ALA A 173 -4.92 -3.93 24.22
N ARG A 174 -5.73 -3.18 24.97
CA ARG A 174 -5.33 -2.52 26.21
C ARG A 174 -6.50 -2.56 27.18
N GLU A 175 -6.17 -2.81 28.45
CA GLU A 175 -7.06 -2.86 29.63
C GLU A 175 -7.63 -4.26 29.96
N ARG A 176 -6.71 -5.14 30.35
CA ARG A 176 -6.88 -5.95 31.58
C ARG A 176 -5.86 -5.46 32.61
N GLY A 177 -6.35 -4.80 33.65
CA GLY A 177 -5.63 -4.41 34.86
C GLY A 177 -6.63 -3.74 35.81
N ALA A 178 -6.82 -4.32 37.01
CA ALA A 178 -7.84 -4.07 38.04
C ALA A 178 -9.24 -4.65 37.69
N GLY A 179 -9.82 -5.69 38.33
CA GLY A 179 -9.62 -6.21 39.70
C GLY A 179 -10.06 -5.14 40.69
N GLY A 180 -11.29 -5.06 41.22
CA GLY A 180 -12.17 -6.11 41.72
C GLY A 180 -11.99 -6.16 43.24
N GLU A 181 -12.87 -5.52 44.02
CA GLU A 181 -13.35 -6.01 45.33
C GLU A 181 -14.35 -5.05 46.00
N ALA A 182 -15.32 -5.69 46.68
CA ALA A 182 -16.29 -5.24 47.69
C ALA A 182 -17.41 -4.27 47.28
#